data_AF-A0A953Z131-F1
#
_entry.id   AF-A0A953Z131-F1
#
_cell.length_a   1.000
_cell.length_b   1.000
_cell.length_c   1.000
_cell.angle_alpha   90.00
_cell.angle_beta   90.00
_cell.angle_gamma   90.00
#
_symmetry.space_group_name_H-M   'P 1'
#
loop_
_entity.id
_entity.type
_entity.pdbx_description
1 polymer ?
#
loop_
_entity_poly.entity_id
_entity_poly.type
_entity_poly.pdbx_seq_one_letter_code
_entity_poly.pdbx_strand_id
1 'polypeptide(L)' 'VCMAKTQYSFSHDPKLLGAPSGFRLPIVDARLSAGAGFVYLLCGDMNTMPGLGKNPGGEGIDIDENGEIVGLF' A
#
# COMPACT_ATOMS: atom_id res chain seq x y z
N VAL A 1 -6.61 -2.38 -17.57
CA VAL A 1 -6.30 -3.32 -16.46
C VAL A 1 -5.39 -2.60 -15.48
N CYS A 2 -5.73 -2.59 -14.19
CA CYS A 2 -4.89 -2.00 -13.14
C CYS A 2 -4.11 -3.12 -12.43
N MET A 3 -2.79 -3.01 -12.37
CA MET A 3 -1.93 -4.01 -11.76
C MET A 3 -1.60 -3.62 -10.33
N ALA A 4 -2.17 -4.35 -9.37
CA ALA A 4 -1.97 -4.08 -7.97
C ALA A 4 -0.87 -5.02 -7.44
N LYS A 5 0.38 -4.53 -7.41
CA LYS A 5 1.58 -5.26 -6.96
C LYS A 5 2.43 -4.39 -6.03
N THR A 6 3.51 -4.96 -5.49
CA THR A 6 4.54 -4.18 -4.76
C THR A 6 5.12 -3.04 -5.61
N GLN A 7 5.30 -1.87 -5.00
CA GLN A 7 5.94 -0.70 -5.61
C GLN A 7 7.47 -0.80 -5.65
N TYR A 8 8.08 -1.71 -4.87
CA TYR A 8 9.53 -1.78 -4.67
C TYR A 8 10.29 -2.54 -5.77
N SER A 9 9.58 -3.33 -6.58
CA SER A 9 10.18 -4.17 -7.62
C SER A 9 9.32 -4.16 -8.88
N PHE A 10 9.89 -4.43 -10.06
CA PHE A 10 9.09 -4.74 -11.26
C PHE A 10 8.32 -6.06 -11.15
N SER A 11 8.80 -6.97 -10.30
CA SER A 11 8.14 -8.25 -10.01
C SER A 11 7.04 -8.10 -8.95
N HIS A 12 6.56 -9.22 -8.41
CA HIS A 12 5.70 -9.27 -7.23
C HIS A 12 6.50 -9.33 -5.91
N ASP A 13 7.80 -9.64 -5.97
CA ASP A 13 8.67 -9.75 -4.80
C ASP A 13 9.41 -8.42 -4.56
N PRO A 14 9.20 -7.73 -3.42
CA PRO A 14 9.87 -6.47 -3.12
C PRO A 14 11.40 -6.58 -3.03
N LYS A 15 11.96 -7.78 -2.87
CA LYS A 15 13.41 -8.01 -2.73
C LYS A 15 14.14 -8.08 -4.08
N LEU A 16 13.42 -8.28 -5.18
CA LEU A 16 14.02 -8.36 -6.52
C LEU A 16 14.23 -6.95 -7.10
N LEU A 17 15.40 -6.38 -6.86
CA LEU A 17 15.75 -5.02 -7.28
C LEU A 17 16.29 -4.96 -8.72
N GLY A 18 16.38 -3.74 -9.26
CA GLY A 18 16.89 -3.50 -10.62
C GLY A 18 15.87 -3.88 -11.69
N ALA A 19 16.30 -4.60 -12.72
CA ALA A 19 15.45 -5.06 -13.82
C ALA A 19 15.36 -6.60 -13.83
N PRO A 20 14.62 -7.22 -12.88
CA PRO A 20 14.47 -8.67 -12.84
C PRO A 20 13.77 -9.18 -14.10
N SER A 21 14.15 -10.37 -14.56
CA SER A 21 13.56 -11.05 -15.73
C SER A 21 13.24 -12.50 -15.39
N GLY A 22 12.37 -13.14 -16.18
CA GLY A 22 12.01 -14.56 -15.99
C GLY A 22 11.13 -14.86 -14.77
N PHE A 23 10.61 -13.85 -14.08
CA PHE A 23 9.69 -14.05 -12.95
C PHE A 23 8.27 -14.34 -13.42
N ARG A 24 7.55 -15.19 -12.69
CA ARG A 24 6.11 -15.40 -12.86
C ARG A 24 5.35 -14.43 -11.97
N LEU A 25 4.39 -13.69 -12.53
CA LEU A 25 3.53 -12.81 -11.75
C LEU A 25 2.32 -13.62 -11.25
N PRO A 26 2.19 -13.89 -9.94
CA PRO A 26 1.00 -14.54 -9.40
C PRO A 26 -0.17 -13.55 -9.43
N ILE A 27 -1.33 -14.02 -9.90
CA ILE A 27 -2.59 -13.28 -9.78
C ILE A 27 -3.45 -14.04 -8.78
N VAL A 28 -3.69 -13.45 -7.61
CA VAL A 28 -4.44 -14.11 -6.53
C VAL A 28 -5.93 -13.86 -6.61
N ASP A 29 -6.32 -12.70 -7.13
CA ASP A 29 -7.72 -12.27 -7.24
C ASP A 29 -7.86 -11.19 -8.32
N ALA A 30 -9.06 -11.07 -8.89
CA ALA A 30 -9.40 -10.10 -9.92
C ALA A 30 -10.74 -9.44 -9.58
N ARG A 31 -10.72 -8.12 -9.44
CA ARG A 31 -11.89 -7.36 -8.98
C ARG A 31 -12.29 -6.29 -9.98
N LEU A 32 -13.59 -6.17 -10.21
CA LEU A 32 -14.16 -5.19 -11.13
C LEU A 32 -14.45 -3.88 -10.40
N SER A 33 -13.81 -2.80 -10.83
CA SER A 33 -14.17 -1.42 -10.48
C SER A 33 -15.04 -0.84 -11.58
N ALA A 34 -16.30 -1.27 -11.65
CA ALA A 34 -17.22 -0.92 -12.74
C ALA A 34 -17.39 0.60 -12.90
N GLY A 35 -17.50 1.35 -11.80
CA GLY A 35 -17.63 2.81 -11.83
C GLY A 35 -16.41 3.53 -12.38
N ALA A 36 -15.20 2.98 -12.16
CA ALA A 36 -13.96 3.55 -12.67
C ALA A 36 -13.57 3.02 -14.06
N GLY A 37 -14.30 2.02 -14.57
CA GLY A 37 -14.08 1.47 -15.91
C GLY A 37 -12.89 0.52 -16.05
N PHE A 38 -12.42 -0.11 -14.96
CA PHE A 38 -11.32 -1.06 -15.03
C PHE A 38 -11.46 -2.27 -14.09
N VAL A 39 -10.81 -3.37 -14.46
CA VAL A 39 -10.54 -4.51 -13.58
C VAL A 39 -9.16 -4.31 -12.97
N TYR A 40 -9.03 -4.50 -11.65
CA TYR A 40 -7.75 -4.53 -10.96
C TYR A 40 -7.39 -5.94 -10.52
N LEU A 41 -6.13 -6.30 -10.72
CA LEU A 41 -5.59 -7.61 -10.41
C LEU A 41 -4.70 -7.52 -9.18
N LEU A 42 -4.99 -8.34 -8.17
CA LEU A 42 -4.15 -8.46 -6.98
C LEU A 42 -3.00 -9.42 -7.29
N CYS A 43 -1.78 -8.89 -7.26
CA CYS A 43 -0.57 -9.57 -7.67
C CYS A 43 0.33 -9.89 -6.46
N GLY A 44 -0.08 -10.89 -5.68
CA GLY A 44 0.52 -11.22 -4.39
C GLY A 44 -0.21 -10.56 -3.21
N ASP A 45 0.48 -10.44 -2.08
CA ASP A 45 -0.09 -9.87 -0.86
C ASP A 45 -0.11 -8.34 -0.94
N MET A 46 -1.31 -7.76 -0.90
CA MET A 46 -1.52 -6.33 -0.90
C MET A 46 -2.40 -5.91 0.27
N ASN A 47 -1.92 -4.94 1.04
CA ASN A 47 -2.67 -4.35 2.13
C ASN A 47 -3.60 -3.26 1.61
N THR A 48 -4.90 -3.44 1.81
CA THR A 48 -5.92 -2.41 1.58
C THR A 48 -6.31 -1.69 2.88
N MET A 49 -5.93 -2.24 4.02
CA MET A 49 -6.16 -1.67 5.35
C MET A 49 -4.83 -1.69 6.13
N PRO A 50 -4.14 -0.55 6.29
CA PRO A 50 -2.95 -0.49 7.12
C PRO A 50 -3.33 -0.64 8.60
N GLY A 51 -2.51 -1.36 9.35
CA GLY A 51 -2.60 -1.41 10.81
C GLY A 51 -1.92 -0.22 11.48
N LEU A 52 -2.17 -0.04 12.78
CA LEU A 52 -1.41 0.90 13.60
C LEU A 52 -0.04 0.33 13.98
N GLY A 53 0.94 1.22 14.14
CA GLY A 53 2.26 0.86 14.67
C GLY A 53 2.21 0.51 16.17
N LYS A 54 3.33 -0.02 16.69
CA LYS A 54 3.45 -0.38 18.13
C LYS A 54 3.14 0.80 19.06
N ASN A 55 3.62 1.99 18.68
CA ASN A 55 3.27 3.26 19.30
C ASN A 55 2.51 4.07 18.22
N PRO A 56 1.18 4.12 18.27
CA PRO A 56 0.39 4.89 17.32
C PRO A 56 0.76 6.38 17.35
N GLY A 57 0.92 7.01 16.19
CA GLY A 57 1.23 8.45 16.12
C GLY A 57 0.20 9.33 16.84
N GLY A 58 -1.04 8.85 16.97
CA GLY A 58 -2.10 9.53 17.71
C GLY A 58 -1.83 9.70 19.21
N GLU A 59 -0.94 8.92 19.82
CA GLU A 59 -0.53 9.12 21.22
C GLU A 59 0.24 10.42 21.43
N GLY A 60 0.86 10.97 20.39
CA GLY A 60 1.60 12.23 20.44
C GLY A 60 0.81 13.45 19.98
N ILE A 61 -0.43 13.27 19.50
CA ILE A 61 -1.27 14.36 18.99
C ILE A 61 -1.99 15.03 20.16
N ASP A 62 -1.82 16.34 20.31
CA ASP A 62 -2.48 17.13 21.35
C ASP A 62 -2.72 18.60 20.89
N ILE A 63 -3.31 19.41 21.76
CA ILE A 63 -3.52 20.85 21.57
C ILE A 63 -2.74 21.60 22.66
N ASP A 64 -1.88 22.53 22.27
CA ASP A 64 -1.08 23.33 23.22
C ASP A 64 -1.89 24.46 23.90
N GLU A 65 -1.24 25.21 24.79
CA GLU A 65 -1.87 26.30 25.55
C GLU A 65 -2.37 27.47 24.66
N ASN A 66 -1.83 27.60 23.44
CA ASN A 66 -2.24 28.60 22.47
C ASN A 66 -3.38 28.09 21.55
N GLY A 67 -3.80 26.84 21.72
CA GLY A 67 -4.79 26.20 20.87
C GLY A 67 -4.21 25.63 19.57
N GLU A 68 -2.90 25.48 19.46
CA GLU A 68 -2.23 24.94 18.28
C GLU A 68 -2.08 23.41 18.36
N ILE A 69 -2.20 22.72 17.22
CA ILE A 69 -2.06 21.27 17.15
C ILE A 69 -0.58 20.90 17.19
N VAL A 70 -0.20 20.01 18.11
CA VAL A 70 1.15 19.45 18.23
C VAL A 70 1.17 17.96 17.89
N GLY A 71 2.31 17.45 17.42
CA GLY A 71 2.54 16.01 17.16
C GLY A 71 1.83 15.40 15.94
N LEU A 72 1.18 16.22 15.10
CA LEU A 72 0.54 15.77 13.86
C LEU A 72 1.51 15.58 12.68
N PHE A 73 2.66 16.27 12.71
CA PHE A 73 3.69 16.27 11.67
C PHE A 73 5.10 16.18 12.27
#